data_AF-U2E922-F1
#
_entry.id   AF-U2E922-F1
#
_cell.length_a   1.000
_cell.length_b   1.000
_cell.length_c   1.000
_cell.angle_alpha   90.00
_cell.angle_beta   90.00
_cell.angle_gamma   90.00
#
_symmetry.space_group_name_H-M   'P 1'
#
loop_
_entity.id
_entity.type
_entity.pdbx_description
1 polymer ?
#
loop_
_entity_poly.entity_id
_entity_poly.type
_entity_poly.pdbx_seq_one_letter_code
_entity_poly.pdbx_strand_id
1 'polypeptide(L)'
;MNPEIVIKESFTIIGLKYEGRNENNEIIKLWQRLSERVKEIKNRTIPNVSYGYDTWTEKINDTGEFTYIAGVKVESDTHVPEGMTCIKVPCNKYAVFTIGSILEDVGEMVGNIYKNRLPELGLEIADHYDFEYYKENFKPNDKNSKIYFFVPIK
;
A
#
# COMPACT_ATOMS: atom_id res chain seq x y z
N MET A 1 15.30 -9.91 8.01
CA MET A 1 13.88 -10.29 7.82
C MET A 1 13.76 -11.07 6.52
N ASN A 2 13.27 -12.30 6.57
CA ASN A 2 13.01 -13.11 5.37
C ASN A 2 11.54 -12.91 4.97
N PRO A 3 11.24 -12.58 3.71
CA PRO A 3 9.87 -12.41 3.25
C PRO A 3 9.19 -13.77 3.07
N GLU A 4 7.87 -13.78 3.18
CA GLU A 4 7.05 -14.86 2.65
C GLU A 4 6.87 -14.66 1.14
N ILE A 5 6.97 -15.72 0.34
CA ILE A 5 6.73 -15.64 -1.10
C ILE A 5 5.33 -16.17 -1.39
N VAL A 6 4.48 -15.33 -1.98
CA VAL A 6 3.07 -15.67 -2.27
C VAL A 6 2.71 -15.31 -3.69
N ILE A 7 1.76 -16.04 -4.27
CA ILE A 7 1.04 -15.61 -5.47
C ILE A 7 -0.27 -15.01 -5.00
N LYS A 8 -0.60 -13.82 -5.49
CA LYS A 8 -1.86 -13.14 -5.16
C LYS A 8 -2.59 -12.79 -6.46
N GLU A 9 -3.83 -13.24 -6.56
CA GLU A 9 -4.72 -12.94 -7.68
C GLU A 9 -5.01 -11.44 -7.79
N SER A 10 -5.39 -11.01 -9.00
CA SER A 10 -5.73 -9.60 -9.24
C SER A 10 -6.94 -9.18 -8.39
N PHE A 11 -6.93 -7.94 -7.92
CA PHE A 11 -8.01 -7.39 -7.11
C PHE A 11 -8.16 -5.88 -7.32
N THR A 12 -9.31 -5.35 -6.91
CA THR A 12 -9.66 -3.95 -7.11
C THR A 12 -9.64 -3.21 -5.78
N ILE A 13 -9.02 -2.04 -5.75
CA ILE A 13 -9.04 -1.10 -4.62
C ILE A 13 -9.82 0.15 -5.04
N ILE A 14 -10.71 0.62 -4.17
CA ILE A 14 -11.29 1.97 -4.25
C ILE A 14 -10.81 2.78 -3.06
N GLY A 15 -10.43 4.04 -3.30
CA GLY A 15 -9.83 4.86 -2.27
C GLY A 15 -9.60 6.32 -2.65
N LEU A 16 -8.95 7.06 -1.77
CA LEU A 16 -8.51 8.43 -2.03
C LEU A 16 -7.08 8.40 -2.58
N LYS A 17 -6.83 9.22 -3.61
CA LYS A 17 -5.52 9.36 -4.25
C LYS A 17 -4.76 10.55 -3.69
N TYR A 18 -3.46 10.39 -3.52
CA TYR A 18 -2.47 11.43 -3.29
C TYR A 18 -1.37 11.34 -4.35
N GLU A 19 -0.88 12.49 -4.81
CA GLU A 19 0.27 12.61 -5.71
C GLU A 19 1.22 13.66 -5.11
N GLY A 20 2.48 13.31 -4.93
CA GLY A 20 3.49 14.21 -4.37
C GLY A 20 4.61 13.49 -3.63
N ARG A 21 5.27 14.20 -2.71
CA ARG A 21 6.49 13.76 -2.00
C ARG A 21 6.27 13.35 -0.54
N ASN A 22 5.05 13.51 -0.02
CA ASN A 22 4.65 13.25 1.36
C ASN A 22 5.50 13.98 2.44
N GLU A 23 5.97 15.20 2.16
CA GLU A 23 6.88 15.95 3.06
C GLU A 23 6.17 16.59 4.27
N ASN A 24 4.84 16.68 4.25
CA ASN A 24 4.01 17.33 5.28
C ASN A 24 2.92 16.40 5.82
N ASN A 25 3.21 15.09 5.86
CA ASN A 25 2.31 14.03 6.35
C ASN A 25 0.98 13.95 5.57
N GLU A 26 1.03 14.15 4.26
CA GLU A 26 -0.12 14.13 3.36
C GLU A 26 -0.82 12.78 3.36
N ILE A 27 -0.08 11.67 3.42
CA ILE A 27 -0.62 10.31 3.51
C ILE A 27 -1.40 10.09 4.82
N ILE A 28 -0.91 10.62 5.95
CA ILE A 28 -1.63 10.54 7.23
C ILE A 28 -2.99 11.27 7.12
N LYS A 29 -2.99 12.47 6.53
CA LYS A 29 -4.21 13.25 6.28
C LYS A 29 -5.16 12.53 5.30
N LEU A 30 -4.61 11.86 4.28
CA LEU A 30 -5.36 11.05 3.33
C LEU A 30 -6.11 9.91 4.03
N TRP A 31 -5.44 9.18 4.91
CA TRP A 31 -6.04 8.11 5.72
C TRP A 31 -7.14 8.63 6.66
N GLN A 32 -6.93 9.78 7.31
CA GLN A 32 -7.95 10.42 8.13
C GLN A 32 -9.22 10.73 7.31
N ARG A 33 -9.05 11.36 6.14
CA ARG A 33 -10.17 11.65 5.22
C ARG A 33 -10.86 10.38 4.73
N LEU A 34 -10.11 9.32 4.42
CA LEU A 34 -10.71 8.05 4.03
C LEU A 34 -11.53 7.47 5.17
N SER A 35 -11.06 7.53 6.43
CA SER A 35 -11.76 6.97 7.58
C SER A 35 -13.16 7.56 7.78
N GLU A 36 -13.33 8.85 7.49
CA GLU A 36 -14.61 9.56 7.54
C GLU A 36 -15.54 9.13 6.40
N ARG A 37 -14.97 8.83 5.22
CA ARG A 37 -15.70 8.57 3.98
C ARG A 37 -15.80 7.10 3.58
N VAL A 38 -15.13 6.18 4.28
CA VAL A 38 -15.02 4.76 3.90
C VAL A 38 -16.38 4.08 3.79
N LYS A 39 -17.38 4.59 4.49
CA LYS A 39 -18.77 4.10 4.44
C LYS A 39 -19.47 4.40 3.11
N GLU A 40 -18.97 5.35 2.32
CA GLU A 40 -19.46 5.63 0.97
C GLU A 40 -19.07 4.52 -0.02
N ILE A 41 -17.98 3.79 0.27
CA ILE A 41 -17.50 2.69 -0.57
C ILE A 41 -18.36 1.44 -0.33
N LYS A 42 -19.13 1.07 -1.35
CA LYS A 42 -20.00 -0.12 -1.36
C LYS A 42 -19.22 -1.37 -1.75
N ASN A 43 -19.82 -2.55 -1.55
CA ASN A 43 -19.30 -3.85 -2.01
C ASN A 43 -17.87 -4.17 -1.52
N ARG A 44 -17.52 -3.73 -0.30
CA ARG A 44 -16.24 -4.05 0.34
C ARG A 44 -16.17 -5.54 0.63
N THR A 45 -15.10 -6.19 0.19
CA THR A 45 -14.97 -7.66 0.25
C THR A 45 -14.62 -8.15 1.64
N ILE A 46 -13.88 -7.34 2.40
CA ILE A 46 -13.41 -7.69 3.74
C ILE A 46 -13.63 -6.48 4.65
N PRO A 47 -14.48 -6.60 5.70
CA PRO A 47 -14.66 -5.53 6.67
C PRO A 47 -13.33 -5.13 7.34
N ASN A 48 -13.15 -3.83 7.55
CA ASN A 48 -12.03 -3.24 8.32
C ASN A 48 -10.61 -3.55 7.81
N VAL A 49 -10.45 -4.16 6.64
CA VAL A 49 -9.16 -4.34 5.97
C VAL A 49 -8.95 -3.21 4.97
N SER A 50 -7.73 -2.65 4.99
CA SER A 50 -7.36 -1.51 4.17
C SER A 50 -6.04 -1.77 3.44
N TYR A 51 -5.82 -1.01 2.37
CA TYR A 51 -4.65 -1.08 1.52
C TYR A 51 -4.06 0.31 1.30
N GLY A 52 -2.74 0.41 1.41
CA GLY A 52 -1.97 1.54 0.90
C GLY A 52 -1.30 1.08 -0.39
N TYR A 53 -1.72 1.60 -1.54
CA TYR A 53 -1.09 1.26 -2.82
C TYR A 53 -0.17 2.39 -3.26
N ASP A 54 1.08 2.05 -3.54
CA ASP A 54 2.09 2.98 -4.02
C ASP A 54 2.50 2.63 -5.44
N THR A 55 2.66 3.65 -6.28
CA THR A 55 3.23 3.50 -7.61
C THR A 55 4.03 4.73 -8.00
N TRP A 56 5.06 4.50 -8.81
CA TRP A 56 6.01 5.54 -9.18
C TRP A 56 6.52 5.34 -10.60
N THR A 57 7.18 6.37 -11.10
CA THR A 57 7.88 6.33 -12.39
C THR A 57 9.38 6.27 -12.16
N GLU A 58 10.16 6.04 -13.21
CA GLU A 58 11.62 6.11 -13.16
C GLU A 58 12.16 7.44 -12.63
N LYS A 59 11.36 8.52 -12.71
CA LYS A 59 11.70 9.85 -12.20
C LYS A 59 11.63 9.99 -10.69
N ILE A 60 11.21 8.95 -9.94
CA ILE A 60 11.11 9.01 -8.48
C ILE A 60 12.43 9.45 -7.82
N ASN A 61 13.58 9.05 -8.39
CA ASN A 61 14.88 9.43 -7.87
C ASN A 61 15.19 10.93 -8.08
N ASP A 62 14.59 11.55 -9.09
CA ASP A 62 14.79 12.97 -9.43
C ASP A 62 13.79 13.87 -8.70
N THR A 63 12.52 13.47 -8.67
CA THR A 63 11.43 14.32 -8.15
C THR A 63 11.05 14.00 -6.72
N GLY A 64 11.26 12.76 -6.28
CA GLY A 64 10.68 12.20 -5.05
C GLY A 64 9.16 12.03 -5.13
N GLU A 65 8.55 12.25 -6.30
CA GLU A 65 7.10 12.19 -6.46
C GLU A 65 6.62 10.78 -6.77
N PHE A 66 5.54 10.40 -6.10
CA PHE A 66 4.87 9.12 -6.27
C PHE A 66 3.35 9.31 -6.14
N THR A 67 2.62 8.27 -6.53
CA THR A 67 1.16 8.20 -6.37
C THR A 67 0.83 7.20 -5.29
N TYR A 68 0.08 7.64 -4.29
CA TYR A 68 -0.42 6.81 -3.20
C TYR A 68 -1.95 6.72 -3.25
N ILE A 69 -2.51 5.53 -3.02
CA ILE A 69 -3.95 5.33 -2.82
C ILE A 69 -4.18 4.67 -1.46
N ALA A 70 -4.83 5.42 -0.55
CA ALA A 70 -5.43 4.85 0.65
C ALA A 70 -6.81 4.30 0.29
N GLY A 71 -7.03 2.99 0.43
CA GLY A 71 -8.27 2.38 -0.02
C GLY A 71 -8.63 1.05 0.62
N VAL A 72 -9.71 0.47 0.12
CA VAL A 72 -10.25 -0.83 0.54
C VAL A 72 -10.52 -1.71 -0.67
N LYS A 73 -10.42 -3.03 -0.48
CA LYS A 73 -10.73 -3.99 -1.54
C LYS A 73 -12.25 -4.06 -1.79
N VAL A 74 -12.66 -4.04 -3.05
CA VAL A 74 -14.07 -4.16 -3.48
C VAL A 74 -14.26 -5.32 -4.47
N GLU A 75 -15.47 -5.88 -4.50
CA GLU A 75 -15.83 -6.95 -5.45
C GLU A 75 -16.02 -6.40 -6.89
N SER A 76 -16.42 -5.14 -7.01
CA SER A 76 -16.64 -4.47 -8.31
C SER A 76 -16.41 -2.97 -8.21
N ASP A 77 -16.04 -2.35 -9.32
CA ASP A 77 -15.84 -0.91 -9.51
C ASP A 77 -17.09 -0.16 -9.99
N THR A 78 -18.26 -0.81 -9.93
CA THR A 78 -19.54 -0.27 -10.41
C THR A 78 -19.98 1.04 -9.75
N HIS A 79 -19.47 1.36 -8.57
CA HIS A 79 -19.79 2.59 -7.85
C HIS A 79 -18.55 3.16 -7.16
N VAL A 80 -17.86 4.07 -7.84
CA VAL A 80 -16.75 4.86 -7.28
C VAL A 80 -17.33 6.17 -6.71
N PRO A 81 -17.22 6.44 -5.39
CA PRO A 81 -17.68 7.69 -4.82
C PRO A 81 -16.97 8.92 -5.40
N GLU A 82 -17.63 10.07 -5.38
CA GLU A 82 -17.07 11.31 -5.92
C GLU A 82 -15.74 11.69 -5.23
N GLY A 83 -14.72 12.01 -6.04
CA GLY A 83 -13.38 12.34 -5.56
C GLY A 83 -12.57 11.13 -5.07
N MET A 84 -13.05 9.90 -5.26
CA MET A 84 -12.27 8.67 -5.09
C MET A 84 -11.78 8.15 -6.45
N THR A 85 -10.77 7.28 -6.40
CA THR A 85 -10.25 6.57 -7.55
C THR A 85 -10.45 5.07 -7.39
N CYS A 86 -10.38 4.36 -8.51
CA CYS A 86 -10.38 2.91 -8.57
C CYS A 86 -9.11 2.43 -9.28
N ILE A 87 -8.44 1.44 -8.71
CA ILE A 87 -7.27 0.80 -9.30
C ILE A 87 -7.44 -0.72 -9.29
N LYS A 88 -6.85 -1.37 -10.30
CA LYS A 88 -6.74 -2.83 -10.36
C LYS A 88 -5.29 -3.21 -10.08
N VAL A 89 -5.06 -3.90 -8.96
CA VAL A 89 -3.77 -4.50 -8.65
C VAL A 89 -3.66 -5.82 -9.42
N PRO A 90 -2.60 -6.02 -10.23
CA PRO A 90 -2.51 -7.20 -11.08
C PRO A 90 -2.19 -8.47 -10.27
N CYS A 91 -2.51 -9.62 -10.87
CA CYS A 91 -2.05 -10.90 -10.35
C CYS A 91 -0.52 -10.94 -10.45
N ASN A 92 0.16 -11.25 -9.35
CA ASN A 92 1.62 -11.29 -9.33
C ASN A 92 2.14 -12.24 -8.26
N LYS A 93 3.43 -12.54 -8.35
CA LYS A 93 4.21 -13.12 -7.26
C LYS A 93 4.76 -11.98 -6.42
N TYR A 94 4.68 -12.11 -5.09
CA TYR A 94 5.07 -11.07 -4.15
C TYR A 94 6.03 -11.61 -3.11
N ALA A 95 7.01 -10.77 -2.74
CA ALA A 95 7.73 -10.87 -1.49
C ALA A 95 6.99 -10.06 -0.42
N VAL A 96 6.55 -10.74 0.64
CA VAL A 96 5.77 -10.13 1.73
C VAL A 96 6.66 -9.92 2.94
N PHE A 97 6.94 -8.67 3.26
CA PHE A 97 7.70 -8.27 4.43
C PHE A 97 6.74 -7.85 5.55
N THR A 98 6.98 -8.30 6.78
CA THR A 98 6.18 -7.90 7.95
C THR A 98 6.93 -6.82 8.72
N ILE A 99 6.49 -5.57 8.62
CA ILE A 99 7.13 -4.41 9.24
C ILE A 99 6.34 -3.87 10.44
N GLY A 100 7.00 -3.07 11.27
CA GLY A 100 6.36 -2.38 12.38
C GLY A 100 5.37 -1.31 11.92
N SER A 101 4.46 -0.91 12.79
CA SER A 101 3.42 0.10 12.52
C SER A 101 3.68 1.44 13.22
N ILE A 102 4.91 1.68 13.66
CA ILE A 102 5.35 3.02 14.08
C ILE A 102 5.51 3.84 12.80
N LEU A 103 4.59 4.77 12.57
CA LEU A 103 4.43 5.43 11.27
C LEU A 103 5.69 6.19 10.86
N GLU A 104 6.39 6.78 11.82
CA GLU A 104 7.63 7.50 11.62
C GLU A 104 8.76 6.61 11.07
N ASP A 105 8.72 5.31 11.38
CA ASP A 105 9.74 4.33 10.98
C ASP A 105 9.41 3.65 9.63
N VAL A 106 8.17 3.75 9.14
CA VAL A 106 7.70 2.99 7.96
C VAL A 106 8.52 3.32 6.72
N GLY A 107 8.77 4.60 6.45
CA GLY A 107 9.55 5.03 5.28
C GLY A 107 10.98 4.50 5.30
N GLU A 108 11.62 4.46 6.47
CA GLU A 108 12.96 3.87 6.64
C GLU A 108 12.93 2.36 6.40
N MET A 109 11.96 1.65 6.96
CA MET A 109 11.81 0.20 6.79
C MET A 109 11.58 -0.18 5.32
N VAL A 110 10.71 0.53 4.61
CA VAL A 110 10.48 0.36 3.16
C VAL A 110 11.75 0.66 2.37
N GLY A 111 12.42 1.78 2.66
CA GLY A 111 13.69 2.13 2.02
C GLY A 111 14.77 1.05 2.22
N ASN A 112 14.88 0.47 3.42
CA ASN A 112 15.80 -0.62 3.72
C ASN A 112 15.44 -1.93 3.00
N ILE A 113 14.14 -2.21 2.81
CA ILE A 113 13.69 -3.37 2.03
C ILE A 113 14.20 -3.26 0.60
N TYR A 114 14.00 -2.12 -0.05
CA TYR A 114 14.42 -1.90 -1.43
C TYR A 114 15.94 -1.84 -1.60
N LYS A 115 16.64 -1.08 -0.74
CA LYS A 115 18.08 -0.83 -0.90
C LYS A 115 18.94 -2.02 -0.50
N ASN A 116 18.50 -2.81 0.48
CA ASN A 116 19.34 -3.84 1.09
C ASN A 116 18.70 -5.23 0.99
N ARG A 117 17.46 -5.40 1.49
CA ARG A 117 16.89 -6.75 1.67
C ARG A 117 16.57 -7.46 0.36
N LEU A 118 16.03 -6.76 -0.63
CA LEU A 118 15.76 -7.36 -1.94
C LEU A 118 17.07 -7.81 -2.62
N PRO A 119 18.12 -6.95 -2.75
CA PRO A 119 19.43 -7.38 -3.28
C PRO A 119 20.08 -8.53 -2.51
N GLU A 120 20.08 -8.49 -1.18
CA GLU A 120 20.68 -9.55 -0.33
C GLU A 120 20.04 -10.92 -0.57
N LEU A 121 18.75 -10.94 -0.91
CA LEU A 121 17.98 -12.15 -1.17
C LEU A 121 17.97 -12.54 -2.66
N GLY A 122 18.60 -11.74 -3.54
CA GLY A 122 18.56 -11.94 -4.99
C GLY A 122 17.17 -11.79 -5.60
N LEU A 123 16.30 -10.97 -4.98
CA LEU A 123 14.93 -10.74 -5.45
C LEU A 123 14.88 -9.51 -6.34
N GLU A 124 14.39 -9.68 -7.58
CA GLU A 124 14.18 -8.58 -8.53
C GLU A 124 12.72 -8.15 -8.56
N ILE A 125 12.47 -6.84 -8.55
CA ILE A 125 11.12 -6.30 -8.67
C ILE A 125 10.55 -6.59 -10.06
N ALA A 126 9.26 -6.91 -10.13
CA ALA A 126 8.56 -7.15 -11.38
C ALA A 126 7.98 -5.87 -12.00
N ASP A 127 7.67 -4.86 -11.19
CA ASP A 127 6.98 -3.64 -11.63
C ASP A 127 7.19 -2.48 -10.64
N HIS A 128 6.78 -1.26 -11.02
CA HIS A 128 6.90 -0.02 -10.24
C HIS A 128 5.66 0.27 -9.39
N TYR A 129 5.27 -0.70 -8.58
CA TYR A 129 4.27 -0.53 -7.54
C TYR A 129 4.56 -1.45 -6.36
N ASP A 130 4.02 -1.12 -5.20
CA ASP A 130 3.91 -2.00 -4.06
C ASP A 130 2.62 -1.71 -3.30
N PHE A 131 2.32 -2.51 -2.30
CA PHE A 131 1.23 -2.16 -1.39
C PHE A 131 1.43 -2.62 0.04
N GLU A 132 0.93 -1.80 0.94
CA GLU A 132 0.74 -2.06 2.34
C GLU A 132 -0.63 -2.72 2.55
N TYR A 133 -0.65 -3.81 3.30
CA TYR A 133 -1.87 -4.49 3.72
C TYR A 133 -2.07 -4.36 5.22
N TYR A 134 -3.21 -3.76 5.59
CA TYR A 134 -3.62 -3.51 6.96
C TYR A 134 -4.75 -4.47 7.35
N LYS A 135 -4.50 -5.33 8.33
CA LYS A 135 -5.51 -6.26 8.86
C LYS A 135 -6.61 -5.51 9.63
N GLU A 136 -7.73 -6.20 9.85
CA GLU A 136 -8.94 -5.68 10.53
C GLU A 136 -8.69 -5.03 11.91
N ASN A 137 -7.65 -5.45 12.61
CA ASN A 137 -7.26 -4.96 13.93
C ASN A 137 -6.02 -4.04 13.89
N PHE A 138 -5.65 -3.54 12.71
CA PHE A 138 -4.52 -2.65 12.56
C PHE A 138 -4.71 -1.38 13.39
N LYS A 139 -3.64 -0.98 14.09
CA LYS A 139 -3.58 0.23 14.89
C LYS A 139 -2.28 0.96 14.58
N PRO A 140 -2.32 2.17 14.00
CA PRO A 140 -1.11 2.95 13.80
C PRO A 140 -0.48 3.27 15.16
N ASN A 141 0.85 3.30 15.21
CA ASN A 141 1.65 3.59 16.40
C ASN A 141 1.45 2.62 17.59
N ASP A 142 0.97 1.39 17.32
CA ASP A 142 0.92 0.28 18.29
C ASP A 142 2.05 -0.72 18.01
N LYS A 143 2.95 -0.97 18.98
CA LYS A 143 4.09 -1.89 18.82
C LYS A 143 3.69 -3.34 18.48
N ASN A 144 2.47 -3.74 18.82
CA ASN A 144 1.92 -5.06 18.53
C ASN A 144 1.25 -5.14 17.16
N SER A 145 0.94 -4.00 16.54
CA SER A 145 0.41 -3.97 15.19
C SER A 145 1.53 -4.10 14.16
N LYS A 146 1.15 -4.56 12.96
CA LYS A 146 2.06 -4.90 11.86
C LYS A 146 1.47 -4.44 10.54
N ILE A 147 2.36 -4.07 9.63
CA ILE A 147 2.04 -3.80 8.22
C ILE A 147 2.62 -4.95 7.41
N TYR A 148 1.83 -5.51 6.49
CA TYR A 148 2.30 -6.52 5.56
C TYR A 148 2.57 -5.82 4.24
N PHE A 149 3.85 -5.68 3.90
CA PHE A 149 4.32 -4.92 2.76
C PHE A 149 4.64 -5.86 1.60
N PHE A 150 3.92 -5.70 0.49
CA PHE A 150 3.96 -6.58 -0.67
C PHE A 150 4.75 -5.91 -1.80
N VAL A 151 5.90 -6.49 -2.13
CA VAL A 151 6.70 -6.07 -3.30
C VAL A 151 6.51 -7.09 -4.43
N PRO A 152 6.05 -6.70 -5.62
CA PRO A 152 5.92 -7.61 -6.76
C PRO A 152 7.31 -8.02 -7.25
N ILE A 153 7.52 -9.31 -7.50
CA ILE A 153 8.83 -9.89 -7.86
C ILE A 153 8.75 -10.82 -9.07
N LYS A 154 9.84 -10.90 -9.84
CA LYS A 154 9.98 -11.80 -11.01
C LYS A 154 10.03 -13.26 -10.61
#